data_AF-A0A3M1D0F2-F1
#
_entry.id   AF-A0A3M1D0F2-F1
#
_cell.length_a   1.000
_cell.length_b   1.000
_cell.length_c   1.000
_cell.angle_alpha   90.00
_cell.angle_beta   90.00
_cell.angle_gamma   90.00
#
_symmetry.space_group_name_H-M   'P 1'
#
loop_
_entity.id
_entity.type
_entity.pdbx_description
1 polymer ?
#
loop_
_entity_poly.entity_id
_entity_poly.type
_entity_poly.pdbx_seq_one_letter_code
_entity_poly.pdbx_strand_id
1 'polypeptide(L)'
;AELVPPPDRIGRSCCTVAVEVAGGEPLRRQACFETFRPPVGRLDAEASSYRLVADGRDSTVIRLVAATEGGRPLSGAEIKARAPLGSLSAVTDDGHGRYHVVYTTPGLERSTRVKLFFSAGDSPAARAELTLELEAPPPPPVPVARWWAGVRAGVQTNMGALLGYTVALETAVRPFTWKWLFLVASADYSNARKEFGGNRLVVDGGRFELLPIVRLLSSGRLSPWLGGGAALLLSRYRLRHEQGFVEEDRRALPAAVAAGGLDITLGNVALFVTVRYTWARLRAWAESPGGGKGSLVSGNPAGLSAGAGVKLFFY
;
A
#
# COMPACT_ATOMS: atom_id res chain seq x y z
N ALA A 1 53.26 -24.68 34.00
CA ALA A 1 52.33 -23.84 34.76
C ALA A 1 52.01 -22.64 33.88
N GLU A 2 50.80 -22.60 33.33
CA GLU A 2 50.34 -21.50 32.48
C GLU A 2 50.12 -20.28 33.38
N LEU A 3 50.81 -19.18 33.07
CA LEU A 3 50.78 -17.95 33.86
C LEU A 3 49.40 -17.31 33.68
N VAL A 4 48.53 -17.48 34.66
CA VAL A 4 47.29 -16.69 34.78
C VAL A 4 47.69 -15.22 34.81
N PRO A 5 47.18 -14.36 33.90
CA PRO A 5 47.51 -12.95 33.92
C PRO A 5 47.14 -12.35 35.27
N PRO A 6 47.96 -11.45 35.83
CA PRO A 6 47.66 -10.82 37.11
C PRO A 6 46.32 -10.09 37.00
N PRO A 7 45.42 -10.21 37.99
CA PRO A 7 44.12 -9.57 37.93
C PRO A 7 44.26 -8.05 37.90
N ASP A 8 43.33 -7.37 37.23
CA ASP A 8 43.35 -5.90 37.11
C ASP A 8 43.25 -5.26 38.49
N ARG A 9 44.27 -4.46 38.84
CA ARG A 9 44.32 -3.72 40.10
C ARG A 9 43.32 -2.58 40.07
N ILE A 10 42.28 -2.64 40.91
CA ILE A 10 41.24 -1.60 41.01
C ILE A 10 41.66 -0.49 41.98
N GLY A 11 42.45 -0.80 43.00
CA GLY A 11 42.83 0.22 43.98
C GLY A 11 43.85 -0.23 45.01
N ARG A 12 44.30 0.75 45.81
CA ARG A 12 45.10 0.54 47.01
C ARG A 12 44.45 1.31 48.14
N SER A 13 44.05 0.61 49.18
CA SER A 13 43.53 1.22 50.39
C SER A 13 44.52 0.96 51.51
N CYS A 14 44.88 2.01 52.22
CA CYS A 14 45.79 1.93 53.36
C CYS A 14 45.06 2.35 54.62
N CYS A 15 45.18 1.54 55.66
CA CYS A 15 44.64 1.81 56.98
C CYS A 15 45.79 1.87 57.98
N THR A 16 45.69 2.76 58.96
CA THR A 16 46.63 2.78 60.09
C THR A 16 46.07 1.91 61.20
N VAL A 17 46.77 0.81 61.50
CA VAL A 17 46.47 -0.04 62.65
C VAL A 17 47.23 0.55 63.83
N ALA A 18 46.51 0.97 64.87
CA ALA A 18 47.08 1.42 66.13
C ALA A 18 46.84 0.37 67.21
N VAL A 19 47.89 -0.01 67.93
CA VAL A 19 47.80 -0.87 69.11
C VAL A 19 48.18 -0.04 70.32
N GLU A 20 47.24 0.11 71.26
CA GLU A 20 47.50 0.75 72.55
C GLU A 20 48.12 -0.27 73.50
N VAL A 21 49.24 0.10 74.12
CA VAL A 21 49.91 -0.70 75.14
C VAL A 21 49.71 0.01 76.47
N ALA A 22 49.21 -0.69 77.48
CA ALA A 22 48.92 -0.11 78.79
C ALA A 22 50.19 0.55 79.39
N GLY A 23 50.14 1.87 79.57
CA GLY A 23 51.24 2.66 80.12
C GLY A 23 52.32 3.11 79.11
N GLY A 24 52.10 2.96 77.80
CA GLY A 24 53.02 3.39 76.75
C GLY A 24 52.36 4.12 75.57
N GLU A 25 53.18 4.71 74.70
CA GLU A 25 52.72 5.35 73.46
C GLU A 25 52.14 4.31 72.47
N PRO A 26 51.04 4.64 71.76
CA PRO A 26 50.41 3.71 70.84
C PRO A 26 51.32 3.38 69.64
N LEU A 27 51.49 2.09 69.37
CA LEU A 27 52.21 1.61 68.20
C LEU A 27 51.32 1.72 66.97
N ARG A 28 51.65 2.63 66.06
CA ARG A 28 50.92 2.82 64.79
C ARG A 28 51.69 2.17 63.65
N ARG A 29 51.02 1.34 62.85
CA ARG A 29 51.57 0.75 61.62
C ARG A 29 50.59 0.90 60.48
N GLN A 30 51.08 1.31 59.31
CA GLN A 30 50.27 1.37 58.11
C GLN A 30 50.19 -0.02 57.47
N ALA A 31 48.97 -0.49 57.24
CA ALA A 31 48.69 -1.69 56.45
C ALA A 31 47.96 -1.28 55.18
N CYS A 32 48.47 -1.71 54.02
CA CYS A 32 47.82 -1.45 52.74
C CYS A 32 47.33 -2.77 52.14
N PHE A 33 46.13 -2.75 51.58
CA PHE A 33 45.58 -3.84 50.79
C PHE A 33 45.34 -3.35 49.36
N GLU A 34 45.64 -4.23 48.42
CA GLU A 34 45.37 -4.04 47.00
C GLU A 34 44.05 -4.75 46.68
N THR A 35 43.16 -4.06 45.98
CA THR A 35 41.91 -4.65 45.49
C THR A 35 42.06 -4.97 44.02
N PHE A 36 41.60 -6.16 43.65
CA PHE A 36 41.69 -6.69 42.31
C PHE A 36 40.30 -7.01 41.76
N ARG A 37 40.08 -6.79 40.46
CA ARG A 37 38.86 -7.24 39.80
C ARG A 37 38.98 -8.74 39.58
N PRO A 38 38.05 -9.56 40.09
CA PRO A 38 38.03 -10.98 39.74
C PRO A 38 37.88 -11.12 38.21
N PRO A 39 38.64 -12.01 37.56
CA PRO A 39 38.41 -12.29 36.15
C PRO A 39 37.02 -12.93 35.96
N VAL A 40 36.41 -12.66 34.81
CA VAL A 40 35.17 -13.33 34.40
C VAL A 40 35.54 -14.76 34.01
N GLY A 41 35.00 -15.73 34.75
CA GLY A 41 35.21 -17.16 34.50
C GLY A 41 34.12 -17.79 33.64
N ARG A 42 32.94 -17.15 33.53
CA ARG A 42 31.85 -17.57 32.66
C ARG A 42 31.02 -16.37 32.20
N LEU A 43 30.66 -16.36 30.92
CA LEU A 43 29.70 -15.42 30.34
C LEU A 43 28.67 -16.18 29.52
N ASP A 44 27.38 -16.01 29.85
CA ASP A 44 26.25 -16.61 29.15
C ASP A 44 25.38 -15.51 28.52
N ALA A 45 24.71 -15.80 27.40
CA ALA A 45 23.85 -14.86 26.68
C ALA A 45 22.54 -15.50 26.22
N GLU A 46 21.43 -14.79 26.42
CA GLU A 46 20.08 -15.25 26.06
C GLU A 46 19.23 -14.10 25.53
N ALA A 47 18.51 -14.29 24.42
CA ALA A 47 17.57 -13.30 23.90
C ALA A 47 16.13 -13.60 24.33
N SER A 48 15.35 -12.53 24.51
CA SER A 48 13.91 -12.66 24.74
C SER A 48 13.14 -13.16 23.51
N SER A 49 13.62 -12.81 22.30
CA SER A 49 13.19 -13.38 21.03
C SER A 49 14.39 -13.69 20.14
N TYR A 50 14.35 -14.85 19.48
CA TYR A 50 15.35 -15.29 18.50
C TYR A 50 14.91 -15.01 17.05
N ARG A 51 13.66 -14.59 16.82
CA ARG A 51 13.11 -14.22 15.51
C ARG A 51 12.61 -12.79 15.53
N LEU A 52 13.07 -12.00 14.57
CA LEU A 52 12.74 -10.58 14.46
C LEU A 52 12.51 -10.20 13.00
N VAL A 53 11.72 -9.15 12.76
CA VAL A 53 11.54 -8.57 11.43
C VAL A 53 12.67 -7.57 11.15
N ALA A 54 13.31 -7.70 9.99
CA ALA A 54 14.38 -6.81 9.54
C ALA A 54 13.83 -5.52 8.93
N ASP A 55 13.00 -4.79 9.68
CA ASP A 55 12.36 -3.53 9.24
C ASP A 55 13.09 -2.27 9.72
N GLY A 56 14.22 -2.44 10.42
CA GLY A 56 15.00 -1.33 10.99
C GLY A 56 14.46 -0.81 12.33
N ARG A 57 13.44 -1.45 12.92
CA ARG A 57 12.74 -0.98 14.13
C ARG A 57 12.50 -2.07 15.15
N ASP A 58 12.29 -3.30 14.72
CA ASP A 58 12.08 -4.43 15.63
C ASP A 58 13.30 -4.62 16.55
N SER A 59 13.06 -5.12 17.76
CA SER A 59 14.11 -5.23 18.77
C SER A 59 13.88 -6.37 19.77
N THR A 60 14.99 -6.84 20.36
CA THR A 60 14.97 -7.83 21.44
C THR A 60 15.89 -7.40 22.58
N VAL A 61 15.50 -7.71 23.80
CA VAL A 61 16.37 -7.60 24.98
C VAL A 61 17.21 -8.87 25.09
N ILE A 62 18.52 -8.69 25.13
CA ILE A 62 19.50 -9.74 25.37
C ILE A 62 19.95 -9.63 26.83
N ARG A 63 19.78 -10.72 27.57
CA ARG A 63 20.24 -10.87 28.95
C ARG A 63 21.57 -11.59 28.96
N LEU A 64 22.50 -11.09 29.75
CA LEU A 64 23.81 -11.69 29.94
C LEU A 64 24.00 -12.04 31.42
N VAL A 65 24.70 -13.14 31.67
CA VAL A 65 25.06 -13.56 33.03
C VAL A 65 26.57 -13.74 33.11
N ALA A 66 27.22 -12.95 33.96
CA ALA A 66 28.66 -13.06 34.22
C ALA A 66 28.90 -13.64 35.62
N ALA A 67 29.84 -14.59 35.69
CA ALA A 67 30.27 -15.20 36.94
C ALA A 67 31.79 -15.33 36.99
N THR A 68 32.33 -15.40 38.21
CA THR A 68 33.74 -15.77 38.44
C THR A 68 33.95 -17.26 38.14
N GLU A 69 35.21 -17.70 38.09
CA GLU A 69 35.57 -19.11 37.89
C GLU A 69 34.96 -20.03 38.97
N GLY A 70 34.80 -19.53 40.20
CA GLY A 70 34.13 -20.23 41.30
C GLY A 70 32.60 -20.20 41.24
N GLY A 71 31.99 -19.72 40.14
CA GLY A 71 30.55 -19.68 39.93
C GLY A 71 29.80 -18.59 40.68
N ARG A 72 30.50 -17.63 41.32
CA ARG A 72 29.84 -16.51 42.01
C ARG A 72 29.44 -15.44 41.00
N PRO A 73 28.24 -14.84 41.10
CA PRO A 73 27.85 -13.76 40.19
C PRO A 73 28.81 -12.57 40.29
N LEU A 74 29.16 -11.98 39.15
CA LEU A 74 30.16 -10.92 39.05
C LEU A 74 29.55 -9.66 38.43
N SER A 75 29.29 -8.65 39.26
CA SER A 75 28.91 -7.30 38.82
C SER A 75 30.12 -6.42 38.55
N GLY A 76 29.93 -5.33 37.81
CA GLY A 76 30.96 -4.38 37.40
C GLY A 76 31.93 -4.90 36.33
N ALA A 77 31.64 -6.04 35.69
CA ALA A 77 32.38 -6.54 34.55
C ALA A 77 32.23 -5.62 33.32
N GLU A 78 33.34 -5.36 32.63
CA GLU A 78 33.35 -4.60 31.38
C GLU A 78 33.05 -5.53 30.21
N ILE A 79 31.78 -5.60 29.80
CA ILE A 79 31.34 -6.45 28.70
C ILE A 79 31.35 -5.64 27.40
N LYS A 80 32.13 -6.11 26.43
CA LYS A 80 32.12 -5.61 25.05
C LYS A 80 31.13 -6.41 24.23
N ALA A 81 30.24 -5.72 23.52
CA ALA A 81 29.24 -6.32 22.66
C ALA A 81 29.43 -5.86 21.21
N ARG A 82 29.28 -6.78 20.25
CA ARG A 82 29.42 -6.49 18.82
C ARG A 82 28.33 -7.18 18.01
N ALA A 83 27.72 -6.42 17.11
CA ALA A 83 26.79 -6.91 16.11
C ALA A 83 27.32 -6.55 14.71
N PRO A 84 27.46 -7.51 13.77
CA PRO A 84 27.87 -7.20 12.40
C PRO A 84 26.75 -6.56 11.56
N LEU A 85 25.48 -6.77 11.96
CA LEU A 85 24.30 -6.17 11.33
C LEU A 85 23.31 -5.73 12.42
N GLY A 86 22.68 -4.57 12.23
CA GLY A 86 21.83 -3.93 13.23
C GLY A 86 22.64 -3.08 14.22
N SER A 87 22.03 -2.75 15.35
CA SER A 87 22.68 -1.97 16.41
C SER A 87 22.43 -2.58 17.79
N LEU A 88 23.37 -2.36 18.70
CA LEU A 88 23.27 -2.72 20.11
C LEU A 88 23.29 -1.44 20.94
N SER A 89 22.47 -1.39 21.98
CA SER A 89 22.56 -0.34 23.01
C SER A 89 23.86 -0.49 23.82
N ALA A 90 24.11 0.46 24.73
CA ALA A 90 25.09 0.25 25.78
C ALA A 90 24.68 -0.96 26.65
N VAL A 91 25.67 -1.67 27.19
CA VAL A 91 25.44 -2.73 28.17
C VAL A 91 25.14 -2.10 29.53
N THR A 92 24.07 -2.54 30.17
CA THR A 92 23.64 -2.08 31.50
C THR A 92 23.84 -3.19 32.51
N ASP A 93 24.48 -2.88 33.64
CA ASP A 93 24.62 -3.80 34.79
C ASP A 93 23.39 -3.68 35.69
N ASP A 94 22.69 -4.80 35.85
CA ASP A 94 21.48 -4.89 36.69
C ASP A 94 21.81 -5.36 38.12
N GLY A 95 23.08 -5.57 38.43
CA GLY A 95 23.53 -6.17 39.69
C GLY A 95 23.48 -7.70 39.67
N HIS A 96 24.08 -8.31 40.69
CA HIS A 96 24.12 -9.76 40.88
C HIS A 96 24.60 -10.54 39.64
N GLY A 97 25.58 -10.00 38.92
CA GLY A 97 26.14 -10.60 37.72
C GLY A 97 25.19 -10.67 36.52
N ARG A 98 24.10 -9.90 36.53
CA ARG A 98 23.15 -9.80 35.42
C ARG A 98 23.37 -8.50 34.67
N TYR A 99 23.28 -8.60 33.34
CA TYR A 99 23.38 -7.46 32.46
C TYR A 99 22.32 -7.55 31.37
N HIS A 100 22.00 -6.43 30.75
CA HIS A 100 21.19 -6.42 29.54
C HIS A 100 21.71 -5.44 28.49
N VAL A 101 21.32 -5.73 27.25
CA VAL A 101 21.52 -4.88 26.08
C VAL A 101 20.33 -5.06 25.14
N VAL A 102 19.93 -3.99 24.45
CA VAL A 102 18.88 -4.03 23.43
C VAL A 102 19.51 -4.16 22.06
N TYR A 103 19.10 -5.16 21.30
CA TYR A 103 19.45 -5.31 19.89
C TYR A 103 18.31 -4.79 19.03
N THR A 104 18.60 -3.88 18.09
CA THR A 104 17.66 -3.37 17.10
C THR A 104 18.03 -3.88 15.71
N THR A 105 17.03 -4.41 14.98
CA THR A 105 17.25 -5.00 13.66
C THR A 105 17.67 -3.94 12.62
N PRO A 106 18.45 -4.33 11.60
CA PRO A 106 18.66 -3.50 10.40
C PRO A 106 17.42 -3.54 9.49
N GLY A 107 17.34 -2.63 8.52
CA GLY A 107 16.40 -2.73 7.40
C GLY A 107 16.98 -3.61 6.29
N LEU A 108 16.40 -4.79 6.03
CA LEU A 108 16.87 -5.73 5.01
C LEU A 108 15.72 -6.26 4.14
N GLU A 109 15.96 -6.38 2.84
CA GLU A 109 15.01 -6.96 1.88
C GLU A 109 15.03 -8.49 1.83
N ARG A 110 15.96 -9.13 2.55
CA ARG A 110 16.14 -10.60 2.55
C ARG A 110 16.33 -11.12 3.96
N SER A 111 15.71 -12.27 4.23
CA SER A 111 15.89 -12.97 5.49
C SER A 111 17.34 -13.45 5.64
N THR A 112 17.88 -13.37 6.85
CA THR A 112 19.25 -13.76 7.15
C THR A 112 19.39 -14.22 8.61
N ARG A 113 20.57 -14.69 8.97
CA ARG A 113 20.96 -14.97 10.36
C ARG A 113 22.10 -14.06 10.77
N VAL A 114 22.00 -13.46 11.95
CA VAL A 114 23.03 -12.59 12.51
C VAL A 114 23.61 -13.23 13.76
N LYS A 115 24.94 -13.25 13.86
CA LYS A 115 25.66 -13.72 15.04
C LYS A 115 26.18 -12.53 15.83
N LEU A 116 25.77 -12.45 17.09
CA LEU A 116 26.18 -11.43 18.05
C LEU A 116 27.30 -11.99 18.93
N PHE A 117 28.25 -11.12 19.29
CA PHE A 117 29.44 -11.49 20.04
C PHE A 117 29.53 -10.66 21.32
N PHE A 118 29.77 -11.32 22.44
CA PHE A 118 29.97 -10.72 23.75
C PHE A 118 31.29 -11.21 24.34
N SER A 119 32.06 -10.32 24.96
CA SER A 119 33.33 -10.67 25.61
C SER A 119 33.58 -9.82 26.84
N ALA A 120 34.08 -10.42 27.91
CA ALA A 120 34.43 -9.73 29.15
C ALA A 120 35.87 -10.10 29.59
N GLY A 121 36.86 -9.41 29.01
CA GLY A 121 38.27 -9.76 29.14
C GLY A 121 38.76 -10.75 28.08
N ASP A 122 39.95 -11.32 28.29
CA ASP A 122 40.66 -12.10 27.26
C ASP A 122 40.41 -13.61 27.31
N SER A 123 39.85 -14.12 28.42
CA SER A 123 39.58 -15.55 28.60
C SER A 123 38.53 -16.06 27.60
N PRO A 124 38.73 -17.23 26.98
CA PRO A 124 37.71 -17.87 26.14
C PRO A 124 36.40 -18.13 26.88
N ALA A 125 36.45 -18.45 28.18
CA ALA A 125 35.27 -18.70 28.99
C ALA A 125 34.46 -17.42 29.28
N ALA A 126 35.05 -16.25 29.06
CA ALA A 126 34.40 -14.95 29.16
C ALA A 126 33.83 -14.47 27.82
N ARG A 127 33.57 -15.37 26.87
CA ARG A 127 32.96 -15.07 25.57
C ARG A 127 31.64 -15.78 25.43
N ALA A 128 30.64 -15.06 24.91
CA ALA A 128 29.35 -15.61 24.56
C ALA A 128 28.96 -15.21 23.13
N GLU A 129 28.21 -16.07 22.47
CA GLU A 129 27.72 -15.84 21.12
C GLU A 129 26.24 -16.17 21.04
N LEU A 130 25.49 -15.38 20.27
CA LEU A 130 24.06 -15.54 20.11
C LEU A 130 23.68 -15.41 18.64
N THR A 131 22.88 -16.33 18.11
CA THR A 131 22.41 -16.26 16.71
C THR A 131 20.93 -15.89 16.69
N LEU A 132 20.59 -14.83 15.96
CA LEU A 132 19.21 -14.40 15.73
C LEU A 132 18.82 -14.64 14.26
N GLU A 133 17.55 -15.00 14.04
CA GLU A 133 16.91 -15.11 12.73
C GLU A 133 16.21 -13.80 12.41
N LEU A 134 16.57 -13.19 11.29
CA LEU A 134 15.98 -11.95 10.79
C LEU A 134 15.13 -12.28 9.58
N GLU A 135 13.83 -12.00 9.65
CA GLU A 135 12.88 -12.20 8.55
C GLU A 135 12.75 -10.90 7.75
N ALA A 136 12.79 -10.99 6.41
CA ALA A 136 12.47 -9.84 5.56
C ALA A 136 11.05 -9.32 5.89
N PRO A 137 10.84 -8.01 5.89
CA PRO A 137 9.50 -7.46 6.04
C PRO A 137 8.60 -8.00 4.92
N PRO A 138 7.30 -8.23 5.21
CA PRO A 138 6.37 -8.68 4.18
C PRO A 138 6.39 -7.69 3.01
N PRO A 139 6.41 -8.17 1.76
CA PRO A 139 6.40 -7.28 0.62
C PRO A 139 5.18 -6.36 0.71
N PRO A 140 5.31 -5.08 0.34
CA PRO A 140 4.16 -4.20 0.32
C PRO A 140 3.07 -4.84 -0.55
N PRO A 141 1.79 -4.77 -0.15
CA PRO A 141 0.71 -5.36 -0.92
C PRO A 141 0.74 -4.79 -2.33
N VAL A 142 0.91 -5.67 -3.32
CA VAL A 142 0.92 -5.28 -4.74
C VAL A 142 -0.38 -4.53 -5.00
N PRO A 143 -0.35 -3.32 -5.59
CA PRO A 143 -1.57 -2.62 -5.96
C PRO A 143 -2.28 -3.43 -7.04
N VAL A 144 -3.22 -4.29 -6.64
CA VAL A 144 -4.03 -5.06 -7.58
C VAL A 144 -4.76 -4.10 -8.51
N ALA A 145 -4.48 -4.21 -9.79
CA ALA A 145 -5.11 -3.42 -10.84
C ALA A 145 -6.58 -3.82 -10.91
N ARG A 146 -7.43 -3.12 -10.15
CA ARG A 146 -8.88 -3.30 -10.18
C ARG A 146 -9.40 -2.82 -11.52
N TRP A 147 -9.69 -3.76 -12.41
CA TRP A 147 -10.48 -3.50 -13.60
C TRP A 147 -11.86 -4.15 -13.44
N TRP A 148 -12.85 -3.62 -14.15
CA TRP A 148 -14.17 -4.21 -14.20
C TRP A 148 -14.69 -4.20 -15.63
N ALA A 149 -15.56 -5.16 -15.93
CA ALA A 149 -16.33 -5.19 -17.16
C ALA A 149 -17.82 -5.24 -16.83
N GLY A 150 -18.66 -4.61 -17.63
CA GLY A 150 -20.09 -4.55 -17.39
C GLY A 150 -20.90 -4.39 -18.66
N VAL A 151 -22.17 -4.73 -18.54
CA VAL A 151 -23.19 -4.52 -19.57
C VAL A 151 -24.25 -3.58 -19.05
N ARG A 152 -24.71 -2.67 -19.90
CA ARG A 152 -25.77 -1.72 -19.59
C ARG A 152 -26.85 -1.79 -20.65
N ALA A 153 -28.10 -1.65 -20.23
CA ALA A 153 -29.22 -1.35 -21.11
C ALA A 153 -29.94 -0.09 -20.60
N GLY A 154 -30.61 0.63 -21.49
CA GLY A 154 -31.29 1.85 -21.10
C GLY A 154 -32.11 2.48 -22.20
N VAL A 155 -32.55 3.71 -21.92
CA VAL A 155 -33.30 4.57 -22.83
C VAL A 155 -32.51 5.83 -23.12
N GLN A 156 -32.73 6.41 -24.30
CA GLN A 156 -32.12 7.66 -24.72
C GLN A 156 -33.17 8.61 -25.28
N THR A 157 -32.95 9.90 -25.06
CA THR A 157 -33.71 10.99 -25.64
C THR A 157 -32.81 12.16 -25.98
N ASN A 158 -33.04 12.81 -27.11
CA ASN A 158 -32.32 14.03 -27.45
C ASN A 158 -32.83 15.29 -26.71
N MET A 159 -33.62 15.12 -25.64
CA MET A 159 -34.41 16.18 -24.97
C MET A 159 -35.38 16.90 -25.92
N GLY A 160 -35.65 16.31 -27.08
CA GLY A 160 -36.69 16.68 -28.00
C GLY A 160 -37.69 15.54 -28.12
N ALA A 161 -37.83 14.99 -29.33
CA ALA A 161 -38.80 13.93 -29.61
C ALA A 161 -38.18 12.62 -30.13
N LEU A 162 -36.84 12.51 -30.16
CA LEU A 162 -36.20 11.22 -30.40
C LEU A 162 -36.26 10.42 -29.10
N LEU A 163 -36.91 9.26 -29.13
CA LEU A 163 -36.90 8.29 -28.03
C LEU A 163 -36.36 6.97 -28.56
N GLY A 164 -35.46 6.35 -27.79
CA GLY A 164 -34.79 5.14 -28.19
C GLY A 164 -34.32 4.28 -27.04
N TYR A 165 -33.77 3.12 -27.38
CA TYR A 165 -33.08 2.23 -26.45
C TYR A 165 -31.57 2.22 -26.74
N THR A 166 -30.80 1.84 -25.73
CA THR A 166 -29.35 1.69 -25.81
C THR A 166 -28.90 0.43 -25.10
N VAL A 167 -27.90 -0.25 -25.67
CA VAL A 167 -27.17 -1.34 -25.02
C VAL A 167 -25.68 -1.01 -25.12
N ALA A 168 -24.92 -1.25 -24.06
CA ALA A 168 -23.51 -0.92 -24.03
C ALA A 168 -22.68 -2.00 -23.31
N LEU A 169 -21.46 -2.19 -23.82
CA LEU A 169 -20.38 -2.87 -23.11
C LEU A 169 -19.45 -1.81 -22.54
N GLU A 170 -19.12 -1.96 -21.25
CA GLU A 170 -18.29 -1.01 -20.52
C GLU A 170 -17.14 -1.75 -19.86
N THR A 171 -15.95 -1.17 -19.88
CA THR A 171 -14.80 -1.63 -19.09
C THR A 171 -14.16 -0.43 -18.43
N ALA A 172 -13.59 -0.61 -17.25
CA ALA A 172 -12.75 0.43 -16.68
C ALA A 172 -11.52 -0.15 -16.01
N VAL A 173 -10.47 0.65 -16.05
CA VAL A 173 -9.22 0.38 -15.36
C VAL A 173 -8.96 1.48 -14.36
N ARG A 174 -8.31 1.13 -13.27
CA ARG A 174 -7.78 2.09 -12.31
C ARG A 174 -6.30 2.35 -12.67
N PRO A 175 -5.96 3.50 -13.30
CA PRO A 175 -4.63 3.70 -13.88
C PRO A 175 -3.50 3.88 -12.85
N PHE A 176 -3.83 4.13 -11.57
CA PHE A 176 -2.86 4.41 -10.50
C PHE A 176 -3.31 3.86 -9.13
N THR A 177 -2.57 4.16 -8.06
CA THR A 177 -2.94 3.82 -6.68
C THR A 177 -4.15 4.60 -6.15
N TRP A 178 -4.64 5.61 -6.87
CA TRP A 178 -5.78 6.43 -6.47
C TRP A 178 -7.08 5.63 -6.49
N LYS A 179 -7.65 5.36 -5.31
CA LYS A 179 -8.90 4.58 -5.16
C LYS A 179 -10.14 5.28 -5.75
N TRP A 180 -10.06 6.57 -6.03
CA TRP A 180 -11.18 7.41 -6.44
C TRP A 180 -11.27 7.64 -7.94
N LEU A 181 -10.22 7.39 -8.73
CA LEU A 181 -10.19 7.68 -10.17
C LEU A 181 -10.23 6.39 -11.00
N PHE A 182 -11.09 6.35 -12.01
CA PHE A 182 -11.14 5.27 -13.00
C PHE A 182 -11.17 5.85 -14.40
N LEU A 183 -10.59 5.12 -15.35
CA LEU A 183 -10.73 5.41 -16.78
C LEU A 183 -11.66 4.37 -17.38
N VAL A 184 -12.83 4.81 -17.84
CA VAL A 184 -13.88 3.98 -18.45
C VAL A 184 -13.76 4.05 -19.96
N ALA A 185 -13.80 2.90 -20.62
CA ALA A 185 -14.02 2.77 -22.05
C ALA A 185 -15.37 2.08 -22.27
N SER A 186 -16.17 2.57 -23.23
CA SER A 186 -17.45 1.93 -23.55
C SER A 186 -17.77 1.94 -25.03
N ALA A 187 -18.50 0.92 -25.45
CA ALA A 187 -19.06 0.79 -26.78
C ALA A 187 -20.57 0.61 -26.66
N ASP A 188 -21.34 1.58 -27.15
CA ASP A 188 -22.79 1.57 -27.15
C ASP A 188 -23.34 1.30 -28.56
N TYR A 189 -24.48 0.63 -28.62
CA TYR A 189 -25.42 0.68 -29.73
C TYR A 189 -26.69 1.38 -29.29
N SER A 190 -27.28 2.17 -30.17
CA SER A 190 -28.54 2.83 -29.89
C SER A 190 -29.43 2.96 -31.12
N ASN A 191 -30.74 2.91 -30.88
CA ASN A 191 -31.76 3.07 -31.91
C ASN A 191 -32.84 4.01 -31.37
N ALA A 192 -33.05 5.14 -32.05
CA ALA A 192 -34.06 6.12 -31.71
C ALA A 192 -34.97 6.40 -32.90
N ARG A 193 -36.22 6.77 -32.61
CA ARG A 193 -37.21 7.14 -33.62
C ARG A 193 -37.94 8.41 -33.22
N LYS A 194 -38.37 9.17 -34.22
CA LYS A 194 -39.23 10.34 -34.09
C LYS A 194 -40.22 10.38 -35.25
N GLU A 195 -41.48 10.63 -34.94
CA GLU A 195 -42.54 10.85 -35.92
C GLU A 195 -42.95 12.32 -35.90
N PHE A 196 -43.15 12.93 -37.07
CA PHE A 196 -43.59 14.32 -37.19
C PHE A 196 -44.24 14.58 -38.55
N GLY A 197 -45.50 15.06 -38.54
CA GLY A 197 -46.23 15.40 -39.77
C GLY A 197 -46.24 14.25 -40.79
N GLY A 198 -46.49 13.03 -40.32
CA GLY A 198 -46.47 11.79 -41.12
C GLY A 198 -45.09 11.29 -41.56
N ASN A 199 -44.04 12.09 -41.40
CA ASN A 199 -42.67 11.66 -41.64
C ASN A 199 -42.14 10.87 -40.43
N ARG A 200 -41.24 9.92 -40.71
CA ARG A 200 -40.58 9.11 -39.69
C ARG A 200 -39.07 9.22 -39.84
N LEU A 201 -38.41 9.75 -38.81
CA LEU A 201 -36.97 9.75 -38.65
C LEU A 201 -36.55 8.57 -37.77
N VAL A 202 -35.66 7.74 -38.28
CA VAL A 202 -34.97 6.70 -37.51
C VAL A 202 -33.49 7.06 -37.45
N VAL A 203 -32.92 7.00 -36.26
CA VAL A 203 -31.49 7.20 -36.00
C VAL A 203 -30.96 5.93 -35.36
N ASP A 204 -30.08 5.22 -36.06
CA ASP A 204 -29.39 4.03 -35.57
C ASP A 204 -27.89 4.33 -35.52
N GLY A 205 -27.21 3.94 -34.45
CA GLY A 205 -25.80 4.29 -34.34
C GLY A 205 -25.03 3.58 -33.25
N GLY A 206 -23.72 3.52 -33.47
CA GLY A 206 -22.73 3.11 -32.49
C GLY A 206 -22.11 4.33 -31.81
N ARG A 207 -21.60 4.14 -30.59
CA ARG A 207 -20.84 5.16 -29.88
C ARG A 207 -19.66 4.53 -29.17
N PHE A 208 -18.49 5.13 -29.29
CA PHE A 208 -17.31 4.76 -28.51
C PHE A 208 -16.99 5.90 -27.56
N GLU A 209 -16.89 5.64 -26.26
CA GLU A 209 -16.61 6.66 -25.25
C GLU A 209 -15.35 6.34 -24.45
N LEU A 210 -14.61 7.38 -24.07
CA LEU A 210 -13.55 7.34 -23.07
C LEU A 210 -13.84 8.38 -21.99
N LEU A 211 -14.05 7.92 -20.75
CA LEU A 211 -14.46 8.77 -19.62
C LEU A 211 -13.57 8.56 -18.40
N PRO A 212 -12.77 9.55 -17.97
CA PRO A 212 -12.33 9.60 -16.59
C PRO A 212 -13.56 9.80 -15.67
N ILE A 213 -13.70 8.93 -14.67
CA ILE A 213 -14.73 9.05 -13.64
C ILE A 213 -14.09 9.14 -12.25
N VAL A 214 -14.70 9.96 -11.40
CA VAL A 214 -14.35 10.14 -10.00
C VAL A 214 -15.45 9.53 -9.13
N ARG A 215 -15.08 8.55 -8.31
CA ARG A 215 -15.95 8.03 -7.24
C ARG A 215 -15.92 8.98 -6.06
N LEU A 216 -17.07 9.53 -5.72
CA LEU A 216 -17.23 10.48 -4.62
C LEU A 216 -17.10 9.80 -3.26
N LEU A 217 -17.51 8.53 -3.17
CA LEU A 217 -17.32 7.66 -2.01
C LEU A 217 -16.67 6.35 -2.47
N SER A 218 -15.51 6.00 -1.90
CA SER A 218 -14.69 4.87 -2.39
C SER A 218 -14.75 3.60 -1.53
N SER A 219 -15.39 3.66 -0.35
CA SER A 219 -15.34 2.61 0.68
C SER A 219 -16.69 2.01 1.06
N GLY A 220 -17.78 2.34 0.37
CA GLY A 220 -19.14 1.88 0.72
C GLY A 220 -19.74 0.87 -0.27
N ARG A 221 -20.80 0.18 0.16
CA ARG A 221 -21.69 -0.60 -0.75
C ARG A 221 -22.31 0.29 -1.82
N LEU A 222 -22.54 1.57 -1.51
CA LEU A 222 -23.02 2.60 -2.43
C LEU A 222 -21.84 3.49 -2.84
N SER A 223 -21.61 3.62 -4.15
CA SER A 223 -20.50 4.41 -4.70
C SER A 223 -21.02 5.34 -5.79
N PRO A 224 -21.46 6.56 -5.45
CA PRO A 224 -21.80 7.58 -6.44
C PRO A 224 -20.54 8.05 -7.16
N TRP A 225 -20.68 8.36 -8.45
CA TRP A 225 -19.58 8.81 -9.28
C TRP A 225 -20.04 9.83 -10.32
N LEU A 226 -19.10 10.67 -10.75
CA LEU A 226 -19.26 11.65 -11.81
C LEU A 226 -18.08 11.54 -12.78
N GLY A 227 -18.28 11.87 -14.04
CA GLY A 227 -17.21 11.91 -15.02
C GLY A 227 -17.60 12.65 -16.28
N GLY A 228 -16.60 12.89 -17.11
CA GLY A 228 -16.78 13.56 -18.39
C GLY A 228 -15.61 13.26 -19.31
N GLY A 229 -15.88 13.22 -20.60
CA GLY A 229 -14.88 12.81 -21.57
C GLY A 229 -15.31 13.03 -23.01
N ALA A 230 -14.69 12.28 -23.90
CA ALA A 230 -14.91 12.36 -25.33
C ALA A 230 -15.55 11.08 -25.85
N ALA A 231 -16.29 11.21 -26.94
CA ALA A 231 -16.86 10.09 -27.66
C ALA A 231 -16.79 10.30 -29.16
N LEU A 232 -16.85 9.19 -29.89
CA LEU A 232 -17.07 9.14 -31.33
C LEU A 232 -18.43 8.51 -31.59
N LEU A 233 -19.35 9.26 -32.18
CA LEU A 233 -20.67 8.80 -32.57
C LEU A 233 -20.66 8.38 -34.04
N LEU A 234 -20.99 7.13 -34.32
CA LEU A 234 -21.23 6.60 -35.66
C LEU A 234 -22.74 6.53 -35.86
N SER A 235 -23.31 7.55 -36.49
CA SER A 235 -24.76 7.68 -36.66
C SER A 235 -25.17 7.43 -38.11
N ARG A 236 -26.25 6.65 -38.28
CA ARG A 236 -27.00 6.48 -39.52
C ARG A 236 -28.39 7.03 -39.29
N TYR A 237 -28.82 7.96 -40.12
CA TYR A 237 -30.18 8.47 -40.09
C TYR A 237 -30.94 8.08 -41.35
N ARG A 238 -32.22 7.77 -41.19
CA ARG A 238 -33.15 7.49 -42.28
C ARG A 238 -34.41 8.32 -42.08
N LEU A 239 -34.69 9.21 -43.02
CA LEU A 239 -35.91 9.99 -43.05
C LEU A 239 -36.85 9.38 -44.08
N ARG A 240 -37.95 8.80 -43.62
CA ARG A 240 -39.01 8.29 -44.48
C ARG A 240 -40.09 9.35 -44.58
N HIS A 241 -40.37 9.79 -45.79
CA HIS A 241 -41.45 10.70 -46.11
C HIS A 241 -42.77 9.93 -46.31
N GLU A 242 -43.91 10.60 -46.11
CA GLU A 242 -45.24 10.02 -46.38
C GLU A 242 -45.35 9.46 -47.81
N GLN A 243 -44.74 10.15 -48.78
CA GLN A 243 -44.72 9.78 -50.20
C GLN A 243 -43.84 8.56 -50.52
N GLY A 244 -43.21 7.94 -49.52
CA GLY A 244 -42.39 6.73 -49.68
C GLY A 244 -40.91 6.96 -49.96
N PHE A 245 -40.48 8.21 -50.18
CA PHE A 245 -39.06 8.56 -50.31
C PHE A 245 -38.30 8.30 -49.01
N VAL A 246 -37.10 7.75 -49.13
CA VAL A 246 -36.18 7.52 -48.00
C VAL A 246 -34.89 8.27 -48.25
N GLU A 247 -34.60 9.28 -47.44
CA GLU A 247 -33.29 9.92 -47.39
C GLU A 247 -32.43 9.21 -46.34
N GLU A 248 -31.18 8.88 -46.68
CA GLU A 248 -30.24 8.20 -45.78
C GLU A 248 -28.87 8.90 -45.82
N ASP A 249 -28.19 8.93 -44.67
CA ASP A 249 -26.77 9.29 -44.61
C ASP A 249 -26.10 8.60 -43.40
N ARG A 250 -24.75 8.57 -43.40
CA ARG A 250 -23.91 8.05 -42.32
C ARG A 250 -22.84 9.06 -41.94
N ARG A 251 -22.69 9.32 -40.64
CA ARG A 251 -21.74 10.30 -40.13
C ARG A 251 -20.98 9.78 -38.92
N ALA A 252 -19.68 10.07 -38.90
CA ALA A 252 -18.86 10.01 -37.70
C ALA A 252 -18.79 11.42 -37.10
N LEU A 253 -19.25 11.58 -35.86
CA LEU A 253 -19.28 12.87 -35.16
C LEU A 253 -18.44 12.80 -33.89
N PRO A 254 -17.48 13.72 -33.69
CA PRO A 254 -16.87 13.90 -32.38
C PRO A 254 -17.94 14.41 -31.41
N ALA A 255 -17.88 13.93 -30.18
CA ALA A 255 -18.85 14.23 -29.15
C ALA A 255 -18.18 14.46 -27.79
N ALA A 256 -18.81 15.30 -26.97
CA ALA A 256 -18.48 15.45 -25.56
C ALA A 256 -19.52 14.68 -24.73
N VAL A 257 -19.08 14.08 -23.62
CA VAL A 257 -19.96 13.31 -22.73
C VAL A 257 -19.77 13.79 -21.31
N ALA A 258 -20.89 13.99 -20.61
CA ALA A 258 -20.94 14.12 -19.16
C ALA A 258 -21.79 12.98 -18.59
N ALA A 259 -21.34 12.38 -17.50
CA ALA A 259 -21.96 11.19 -16.93
C ALA A 259 -21.97 11.24 -15.41
N GLY A 260 -23.02 10.70 -14.82
CA GLY A 260 -23.11 10.44 -13.40
C GLY A 260 -23.80 9.11 -13.14
N GLY A 261 -23.49 8.48 -12.02
CA GLY A 261 -24.09 7.20 -11.69
C GLY A 261 -23.90 6.80 -10.25
N LEU A 262 -24.50 5.65 -9.94
CA LEU A 262 -24.44 5.03 -8.62
C LEU A 262 -24.20 3.53 -8.81
N ASP A 263 -23.14 3.03 -8.19
CA ASP A 263 -22.86 1.60 -8.11
C ASP A 263 -23.31 1.05 -6.75
N ILE A 264 -23.98 -0.11 -6.75
CA ILE A 264 -24.37 -0.90 -5.58
C ILE A 264 -23.57 -2.21 -5.59
N THR A 265 -22.57 -2.32 -4.73
CA THR A 265 -21.62 -3.45 -4.73
C THR A 265 -22.12 -4.61 -3.86
N LEU A 266 -22.11 -5.81 -4.44
CA LEU A 266 -22.53 -7.10 -3.89
C LEU A 266 -21.39 -8.11 -4.09
N GLY A 267 -20.30 -7.97 -3.32
CA GLY A 267 -19.08 -8.77 -3.51
C GLY A 267 -18.35 -8.38 -4.79
N ASN A 268 -18.14 -9.35 -5.69
CA ASN A 268 -17.45 -9.15 -6.98
C ASN A 268 -18.38 -8.64 -8.09
N VAL A 269 -19.67 -8.45 -7.78
CA VAL A 269 -20.68 -7.94 -8.70
C VAL A 269 -21.15 -6.57 -8.22
N ALA A 270 -21.48 -5.65 -9.12
CA ALA A 270 -22.28 -4.47 -8.78
C ALA A 270 -23.46 -4.31 -9.73
N LEU A 271 -24.60 -3.92 -9.16
CA LEU A 271 -25.68 -3.31 -9.91
C LEU A 271 -25.39 -1.83 -10.04
N PHE A 272 -25.71 -1.21 -11.17
CA PHE A 272 -25.48 0.22 -11.32
C PHE A 272 -26.57 0.90 -12.12
N VAL A 273 -26.75 2.20 -11.84
CA VAL A 273 -27.61 3.11 -12.59
C VAL A 273 -26.79 4.30 -13.07
N THR A 274 -27.06 4.78 -14.28
CA THR A 274 -26.33 5.89 -14.89
C THR A 274 -27.25 6.87 -15.58
N VAL A 275 -26.89 8.14 -15.54
CA VAL A 275 -27.40 9.18 -16.41
C VAL A 275 -26.23 9.76 -17.19
N ARG A 276 -26.37 9.87 -18.50
CA ARG A 276 -25.35 10.46 -19.39
C ARG A 276 -25.97 11.50 -20.28
N TYR A 277 -25.25 12.58 -20.54
CA TYR A 277 -25.56 13.54 -21.59
C TYR A 277 -24.43 13.56 -22.61
N THR A 278 -24.75 13.22 -23.86
CA THR A 278 -23.83 13.27 -24.99
C THR A 278 -24.22 14.42 -25.90
N TRP A 279 -23.25 15.29 -26.15
CA TRP A 279 -23.40 16.40 -27.07
C TRP A 279 -22.55 16.17 -28.32
N ALA A 280 -23.21 16.11 -29.47
CA ALA A 280 -22.60 16.11 -30.78
C ALA A 280 -23.36 17.07 -31.68
N ARG A 281 -22.65 17.85 -32.50
CA ARG A 281 -23.29 18.78 -33.45
C ARG A 281 -23.44 18.10 -34.81
N LEU A 282 -24.66 17.76 -35.18
CA LEU A 282 -25.00 17.35 -36.54
C LEU A 282 -25.49 18.58 -37.33
N ARG A 283 -24.94 18.78 -38.52
CA ARG A 283 -25.45 19.71 -39.53
C ARG A 283 -25.05 19.19 -40.91
N ALA A 284 -25.93 18.42 -41.53
CA ALA A 284 -25.66 17.76 -42.79
C ALA A 284 -26.89 17.83 -43.70
N TRP A 285 -26.66 17.92 -45.00
CA TRP A 285 -27.70 17.71 -46.00
C TRP A 285 -27.82 16.21 -46.24
N ALA A 286 -29.03 15.67 -46.13
CA ALA A 286 -29.28 14.29 -46.49
C ALA A 286 -29.08 14.09 -48.01
N GLU A 287 -28.71 12.89 -48.43
CA GLU A 287 -28.68 12.55 -49.85
C GLU A 287 -30.10 12.23 -50.31
N SER A 288 -30.58 12.95 -51.32
CA SER A 288 -31.86 12.64 -51.97
C SER A 288 -31.67 11.48 -52.95
N PRO A 289 -32.65 10.56 -53.09
CA PRO A 289 -32.58 9.45 -54.06
C PRO A 289 -32.30 9.88 -55.51
N GLY A 290 -32.60 11.12 -55.87
CA GLY A 290 -32.33 11.70 -57.20
C GLY A 290 -30.96 12.35 -57.39
N GLY A 291 -30.02 12.22 -56.45
CA GLY A 291 -28.68 12.79 -56.56
C GLY A 291 -28.58 14.30 -56.26
N GLY A 292 -29.59 14.87 -55.59
CA GLY A 292 -29.64 16.28 -55.16
C GLY A 292 -29.44 16.47 -53.65
N LYS A 293 -29.37 17.73 -53.21
CA LYS A 293 -29.40 18.08 -51.78
C LYS A 293 -30.78 17.73 -51.23
N GLY A 294 -30.83 16.74 -50.33
CA GLY A 294 -32.04 16.37 -49.57
C GLY A 294 -32.30 17.34 -48.42
N SER A 295 -33.00 16.87 -47.39
CA SER A 295 -33.36 17.72 -46.25
C SER A 295 -32.14 18.08 -45.39
N LEU A 296 -32.08 19.31 -44.88
CA LEU A 296 -31.07 19.71 -43.90
C LEU A 296 -31.40 19.06 -42.54
N VAL A 297 -30.56 18.13 -42.10
CA VAL A 297 -30.62 17.53 -40.76
C VAL A 297 -29.67 18.29 -39.85
N SER A 298 -30.21 18.89 -38.79
CA SER A 298 -29.39 19.58 -37.79
C SER A 298 -29.87 19.34 -36.37
N GLY A 299 -28.94 19.29 -35.41
CA GLY A 299 -29.23 19.14 -33.99
C GLY A 299 -28.26 18.23 -33.25
N ASN A 300 -28.65 17.79 -32.06
CA ASN A 300 -27.92 16.79 -31.28
C ASN A 300 -28.57 15.40 -31.47
N PRO A 301 -27.87 14.44 -32.09
CA PRO A 301 -28.43 13.11 -32.36
C PRO A 301 -28.43 12.16 -31.14
N ALA A 302 -27.70 12.47 -30.05
CA ALA A 302 -27.57 11.57 -28.89
C ALA A 302 -28.34 12.07 -27.65
N GLY A 303 -27.95 13.21 -27.09
CA GLY A 303 -28.59 13.85 -25.93
C GLY A 303 -28.51 13.06 -24.62
N LEU A 304 -29.61 13.03 -23.86
CA LEU A 304 -29.71 12.40 -22.54
C LEU A 304 -29.97 10.90 -22.66
N SER A 305 -29.28 10.10 -21.87
CA SER A 305 -29.59 8.68 -21.70
C SER A 305 -29.59 8.30 -20.24
N ALA A 306 -30.46 7.36 -19.89
CA ALA A 306 -30.54 6.75 -18.57
C ALA A 306 -30.52 5.24 -18.74
N GLY A 307 -29.76 4.55 -17.91
CA GLY A 307 -29.63 3.10 -18.02
C GLY A 307 -29.23 2.45 -16.72
N ALA A 308 -29.40 1.13 -16.68
CA ALA A 308 -29.00 0.28 -15.58
C ALA A 308 -28.28 -0.95 -16.10
N GLY A 309 -27.46 -1.56 -15.25
CA GLY A 309 -26.64 -2.69 -15.67
C GLY A 309 -25.99 -3.45 -14.54
N VAL A 310 -25.13 -4.37 -14.93
CA VAL A 310 -24.33 -5.20 -14.04
C VAL A 310 -22.84 -5.07 -14.39
N LYS A 311 -21.99 -4.97 -13.37
CA LYS A 311 -20.53 -4.96 -13.47
C LYS A 311 -19.94 -6.15 -12.72
N LEU A 312 -18.87 -6.72 -13.25
CA LEU A 312 -18.03 -7.72 -12.62
C LEU A 312 -16.66 -7.10 -12.35
N PHE A 313 -16.23 -7.17 -11.09
CA PHE A 313 -14.91 -6.71 -10.66
C PHE A 313 -13.92 -7.85 -10.69
N PHE A 314 -12.74 -7.57 -11.24
CA PHE A 314 -11.61 -8.47 -11.28
C PHE A 314 -10.50 -7.88 -10.40
N TYR A 315 -9.96 -8.72 -9.51
CA TYR A 315 -8.91 -8.38 -8.55
C TYR A 315 -7.60 -8.97 -9.00
#